data_AF-A0A0M0BVU6-F1
#
_entry.id   AF-A0A0M0BVU6-F1
#
_cell.length_a   1.000
_cell.length_b   1.000
_cell.length_c   1.000
_cell.angle_alpha   90.00
_cell.angle_beta   90.00
_cell.angle_gamma   90.00
#
_symmetry.space_group_name_H-M   'P 1'
#
loop_
_entity.id
_entity.type
_entity.pdbx_description
1 polymer ?
#
loop_
_entity_poly.entity_id
_entity_poly.type
_entity_poly.pdbx_seq_one_letter_code
_entity_poly.pdbx_strand_id
1 'polypeptide(L)'
;MKGPVDIISDGIQTKFNFTGNAAMTVGGTGDVLSGIVGGLLAMGIEAFDAAVAGAFINGAAGDFVAIEKGYHMLPTDLLEWIPAVMDDPMSHLEVRTDKS
;
A
#
# COMPACT_ATOMS: atom_id res chain seq x y z
N MET A 1 9.52 -2.77 15.62
CA MET A 1 8.38 -2.36 16.48
C MET A 1 7.25 -2.03 15.52
N LYS A 2 6.20 -2.87 15.44
CA LYS A 2 5.19 -2.82 14.36
C LYS A 2 4.23 -1.65 14.63
N GLY A 3 4.59 -0.46 14.16
CA GLY A 3 3.72 0.72 14.16
C GLY A 3 2.92 0.81 12.85
N PRO A 4 1.89 1.65 12.78
CA PRO A 4 1.02 1.87 11.60
C PRO A 4 1.74 2.59 10.43
N VAL A 5 3.05 2.44 10.35
CA VAL A 5 3.94 3.15 9.43
C VAL A 5 4.91 2.12 8.88
N ASP A 6 4.88 1.90 7.57
CA ASP A 6 5.87 1.09 6.90
C ASP A 6 7.16 1.90 6.73
N ILE A 7 8.30 1.28 7.06
CA ILE A 7 9.62 1.90 6.95
C ILE A 7 10.33 1.24 5.78
N ILE A 8 10.67 2.03 4.77
CA ILE A 8 11.40 1.59 3.57
C ILE A 8 12.79 2.20 3.63
N SER A 9 13.83 1.38 3.59
CA SER A 9 15.23 1.84 3.57
C SER A 9 16.10 0.95 2.69
N ASP A 10 17.02 1.57 1.96
CA ASP A 10 18.09 0.92 1.18
C ASP A 10 19.45 1.00 1.90
N GLY A 11 19.48 1.47 3.16
CA GLY A 11 20.71 1.69 3.93
C GLY A 11 21.39 3.05 3.70
N ILE A 12 20.92 3.86 2.73
CA ILE A 12 21.40 5.22 2.47
C ILE A 12 20.27 6.23 2.73
N GLN A 13 19.05 5.87 2.34
CA GLN A 13 17.84 6.66 2.47
C GLN A 13 16.79 5.90 3.28
N THR A 14 15.86 6.62 3.89
CA THR A 14 14.73 6.06 4.64
C THR A 14 13.48 6.86 4.33
N LYS A 15 12.41 6.18 3.94
CA LYS A 15 11.07 6.76 3.78
C LYS A 15 10.09 6.07 4.71
N PHE A 16 9.13 6.86 5.17
CA PHE A 16 8.04 6.42 6.02
C PHE A 16 6.76 6.48 5.21
N ASN A 17 6.12 5.33 5.06
CA ASN A 17 4.81 5.24 4.44
C ASN A 17 3.75 5.17 5.54
N PHE A 18 2.84 6.13 5.52
CA PHE A 18 1.82 6.34 6.53
C PHE A 18 0.41 5.98 5.99
N THR A 19 0.34 5.27 4.87
CA THR A 19 -0.91 4.69 4.34
C THR A 19 -1.11 3.27 4.88
N GLY A 20 -2.35 2.82 4.93
CA GLY A 20 -2.69 1.49 5.40
C GLY A 20 -3.39 1.50 6.77
N ASN A 21 -3.90 0.35 7.15
CA ASN A 21 -4.75 0.21 8.34
C ASN A 21 -4.65 -1.18 8.98
N ALA A 22 -5.21 -1.30 10.19
CA ALA A 22 -5.17 -2.53 10.96
C ALA A 22 -5.89 -3.72 10.30
N ALA A 23 -6.84 -3.49 9.38
CA ALA A 23 -7.49 -4.57 8.64
C ALA A 23 -6.55 -5.24 7.62
N MET A 24 -5.45 -4.59 7.24
CA MET A 24 -4.43 -5.16 6.35
C MET A 24 -3.55 -6.23 7.01
N THR A 25 -3.76 -6.53 8.31
CA THR A 25 -3.01 -7.58 9.03
C THR A 25 -3.44 -9.00 8.64
N VAL A 26 -4.34 -9.15 7.66
CA VAL A 26 -4.74 -10.45 7.09
C VAL A 26 -3.61 -11.08 6.28
N GLY A 27 -3.50 -12.41 6.34
CA GLY A 27 -2.51 -13.15 5.56
C GLY A 27 -2.72 -12.97 4.06
N GLY A 28 -1.65 -12.69 3.32
CA GLY A 28 -1.67 -12.50 1.86
C GLY A 28 -1.48 -11.05 1.37
N THR A 29 -1.64 -10.04 2.23
CA THR A 29 -1.37 -8.63 1.84
C THR A 29 0.12 -8.37 1.55
N GLY A 30 1.02 -9.13 2.19
CA GLY A 30 2.45 -9.10 1.89
C GLY A 30 2.81 -9.72 0.53
N ASP A 31 2.05 -10.71 0.06
CA ASP A 31 2.23 -11.29 -1.28
C ASP A 31 1.79 -10.29 -2.36
N VAL A 32 0.69 -9.58 -2.11
CA VAL A 32 0.21 -8.48 -2.97
C VAL A 32 1.27 -7.38 -3.06
N LEU A 33 1.80 -6.90 -1.91
CA LEU A 33 2.88 -5.92 -1.89
C LEU A 33 4.11 -6.39 -2.69
N SER A 34 4.54 -7.64 -2.48
CA SER A 34 5.68 -8.20 -3.19
C SER A 34 5.44 -8.29 -4.70
N GLY A 35 4.21 -8.60 -5.11
CA GLY A 35 3.79 -8.60 -6.52
C GLY A 35 3.83 -7.21 -7.14
N ILE A 36 3.34 -6.17 -6.44
CA ILE A 36 3.40 -4.78 -6.91
C ILE A 36 4.86 -4.35 -7.10
N VAL A 37 5.69 -4.54 -6.08
CA VAL A 37 7.12 -4.18 -6.14
C VAL A 37 7.83 -4.94 -7.25
N GLY A 38 7.59 -6.24 -7.39
CA GLY A 38 8.14 -7.06 -8.47
C GLY A 38 7.72 -6.58 -9.86
N GLY A 39 6.46 -6.15 -10.03
CA GLY A 39 5.98 -5.57 -11.27
C GLY A 39 6.65 -4.23 -11.60
N LEU A 40 6.80 -3.34 -10.62
CA LEU A 40 7.50 -2.06 -10.76
C LEU A 40 8.98 -2.27 -11.14
N LEU A 41 9.65 -3.21 -10.48
CA LEU A 41 11.01 -3.62 -10.82
C LEU A 41 11.12 -4.16 -12.25
N ALA A 42 10.16 -4.99 -12.68
CA ALA A 42 10.13 -5.52 -14.05
C ALA A 42 9.93 -4.42 -15.11
N MET A 43 9.32 -3.29 -14.74
CA MET A 43 9.21 -2.10 -15.60
C MET A 43 10.47 -1.22 -15.61
N GLY A 44 11.53 -1.62 -14.88
CA GLY A 44 12.81 -0.90 -14.84
C GLY A 44 12.86 0.23 -13.81
N ILE A 45 11.94 0.25 -12.83
CA ILE A 45 11.98 1.21 -11.72
C ILE A 45 13.06 0.77 -10.73
N GLU A 46 13.85 1.73 -10.23
CA GLU A 46 14.87 1.50 -9.22
C GLU A 46 14.29 0.86 -7.95
N ALA A 47 15.04 -0.05 -7.32
CA ALA A 47 14.52 -0.91 -6.26
C ALA A 47 13.95 -0.14 -5.07
N PHE A 48 14.61 0.95 -4.68
CA PHE A 48 14.13 1.80 -3.59
C PHE A 48 12.81 2.48 -3.96
N ASP A 49 12.72 3.07 -5.15
CA ASP A 49 11.49 3.75 -5.61
C ASP A 49 10.34 2.76 -5.83
N ALA A 50 10.64 1.56 -6.35
CA ALA A 50 9.67 0.48 -6.48
C ALA A 50 9.12 0.05 -5.12
N ALA A 51 9.97 -0.09 -4.10
CA ALA A 51 9.56 -0.43 -2.74
C ALA A 51 8.70 0.68 -2.11
N VAL A 52 9.09 1.94 -2.32
CA VAL A 52 8.34 3.11 -1.82
C VAL A 52 6.96 3.20 -2.46
N ALA A 53 6.90 3.12 -3.80
CA ALA A 53 5.65 3.17 -4.53
C ALA A 53 4.76 1.96 -4.21
N GLY A 54 5.34 0.76 -4.13
CA GLY A 54 4.61 -0.46 -3.78
C GLY A 54 3.98 -0.39 -2.39
N ALA A 55 4.72 0.10 -1.39
CA ALA A 55 4.18 0.27 -0.04
C ALA A 55 3.02 1.27 -0.03
N PHE A 56 3.17 2.41 -0.72
CA PHE A 56 2.12 3.43 -0.84
C PHE A 56 0.86 2.88 -1.53
N ILE A 57 1.00 2.25 -2.71
CA ILE A 57 -0.12 1.72 -3.48
C ILE A 57 -0.87 0.66 -2.66
N ASN A 58 -0.14 -0.27 -2.04
CA ASN A 58 -0.73 -1.33 -1.21
C ASN A 58 -1.49 -0.74 0.00
N GLY A 59 -0.90 0.23 0.70
CA GLY A 59 -1.53 0.86 1.85
C GLY A 59 -2.74 1.71 1.49
N ALA A 60 -2.67 2.48 0.40
CA ALA A 60 -3.79 3.28 -0.10
C ALA A 60 -4.95 2.40 -0.57
N ALA A 61 -4.67 1.32 -1.32
CA ALA A 61 -5.69 0.36 -1.71
C ALA A 61 -6.36 -0.29 -0.49
N GLY A 62 -5.56 -0.65 0.53
CA GLY A 62 -6.10 -1.20 1.78
C GLY A 62 -6.97 -0.21 2.53
N ASP A 63 -6.66 1.09 2.47
CA ASP A 63 -7.45 2.14 3.08
C ASP A 63 -8.83 2.29 2.42
N PHE A 64 -8.91 2.23 1.08
CA PHE A 64 -10.20 2.19 0.38
C PHE A 64 -11.03 0.95 0.73
N VAL A 65 -10.41 -0.24 0.68
CA VAL A 65 -11.11 -1.49 1.02
C VAL A 65 -11.60 -1.48 2.48
N ALA A 66 -10.86 -0.86 3.40
CA ALA A 66 -11.29 -0.75 4.79
C ALA A 66 -12.52 0.16 4.96
N ILE A 67 -12.69 1.20 4.14
CA ILE A 67 -13.94 1.99 4.13
C ILE A 67 -15.11 1.10 3.67
N GLU A 68 -14.92 0.31 2.62
CA GLU A 68 -16.00 -0.48 2.02
C GLU A 68 -16.39 -1.70 2.87
N LYS A 69 -15.39 -2.40 3.45
CA LYS A 69 -15.56 -3.73 4.05
C LYS A 69 -15.16 -3.80 5.53
N GLY A 70 -14.60 -2.73 6.08
CA GLY A 70 -14.11 -2.71 7.46
C GLY A 70 -13.02 -3.76 7.70
N TYR A 71 -13.14 -4.53 8.78
CA TYR A 71 -12.19 -5.57 9.16
C TYR A 71 -12.31 -6.88 8.35
N HIS A 72 -13.28 -6.99 7.44
CA HIS A 72 -13.51 -8.20 6.62
C HIS A 72 -12.73 -8.21 5.30
N MET A 73 -11.61 -7.49 5.26
CA MET A 73 -10.75 -7.38 4.08
C MET A 73 -10.16 -8.73 3.69
N LEU A 74 -10.20 -9.04 2.40
CA LEU A 74 -9.44 -10.11 1.78
C LEU A 74 -8.31 -9.53 0.92
N PRO A 75 -7.18 -10.26 0.75
CA PRO A 75 -6.10 -9.81 -0.13
C PRO A 75 -6.55 -9.55 -1.57
N THR A 76 -7.55 -10.29 -2.05
CA THR A 76 -8.10 -10.12 -3.40
C THR A 76 -8.83 -8.79 -3.58
N ASP A 77 -9.36 -8.21 -2.50
CA ASP A 77 -10.06 -6.92 -2.56
C ASP A 77 -9.08 -5.77 -2.88
N LEU A 78 -7.81 -5.92 -2.49
CA LEU A 78 -6.76 -4.96 -2.84
C LEU A 78 -6.52 -4.90 -4.35
N LEU A 79 -6.70 -6.03 -5.05
CA LEU A 79 -6.44 -6.13 -6.49
C LEU A 79 -7.36 -5.24 -7.32
N GLU A 80 -8.59 -4.98 -6.84
CA GLU A 80 -9.54 -4.08 -7.51
C GLU A 80 -9.12 -2.62 -7.37
N TRP A 81 -8.54 -2.25 -6.22
CA TRP A 81 -8.15 -0.87 -5.92
C TRP A 81 -6.73 -0.51 -6.37
N ILE A 82 -5.84 -1.48 -6.57
CA ILE A 82 -4.45 -1.22 -7.02
C ILE A 82 -4.40 -0.42 -8.34
N PRO A 83 -5.11 -0.81 -9.42
CA PRO A 83 -5.11 -0.03 -10.65
C PRO A 83 -5.71 1.37 -10.48
N ALA A 84 -6.78 1.50 -9.68
CA ALA A 84 -7.43 2.78 -9.42
C ALA A 84 -6.51 3.76 -8.68
N VAL A 85 -5.79 3.28 -7.67
CA VAL A 85 -4.78 4.07 -6.94
C VAL A 85 -3.58 4.42 -7.82
N MET A 86 -3.21 3.55 -8.77
CA MET A 86 -2.15 3.86 -9.73
C MET A 86 -2.56 4.93 -10.75
N ASP A 87 -3.83 4.95 -11.16
CA ASP A 87 -4.37 5.92 -12.12
C ASP A 87 -4.60 7.30 -11.48
N ASP A 88 -5.16 7.33 -10.26
CA ASP A 88 -5.25 8.54 -9.43
C ASP A 88 -4.64 8.34 -8.03
N PRO A 89 -3.31 8.54 -7.90
CA PRO A 89 -2.63 8.41 -6.62
C PRO A 89 -3.10 9.42 -5.56
N MET A 90 -3.72 10.55 -5.95
CA MET A 90 -4.12 11.59 -5.00
C MET A 90 -5.45 11.28 -4.31
N SER A 91 -6.24 10.35 -4.85
CA SER A 91 -7.49 9.86 -4.26
C SER A 91 -7.35 9.38 -2.80
N HIS A 92 -6.18 8.84 -2.40
CA HIS A 92 -5.93 8.39 -1.02
C HIS A 92 -6.07 9.51 0.04
N LEU A 93 -6.01 10.78 -0.36
CA LEU A 93 -6.22 11.92 0.53
C LEU A 93 -7.67 12.00 1.02
N GLU A 94 -8.63 11.58 0.19
CA GLU A 94 -10.05 11.55 0.55
C GLU A 94 -10.28 10.61 1.75
N VAL A 95 -9.64 9.44 1.72
CA VAL A 95 -9.71 8.44 2.81
C VAL A 95 -9.04 8.92 4.09
N ARG A 96 -7.96 9.71 3.99
CA ARG A 96 -7.29 10.26 5.17
C ARG A 96 -8.12 11.29 5.91
N THR A 97 -8.94 12.06 5.18
CA THR A 97 -9.79 13.09 5.77
C THR A 97 -10.92 12.49 6.61
N ASP A 98 -11.39 11.29 6.24
CA ASP A 98 -12.46 10.56 6.93
C ASP A 98 -11.97 9.85 8.22
N LYS A 99 -10.65 9.70 8.41
CA LYS A 99 -10.04 9.14 9.63
C LYS A 99 -9.83 10.17 10.75
N SER A 100 -10.17 11.45 10.55
CA SER A 100 -9.86 12.56 11.47
C SER A 100 -11.04 13.08 12.27
#